data_AF-A0A1D2RGP1-F1
#
_entry.id   AF-A0A1D2RGP1-F1
#
_cell.length_a   1.000
_cell.length_b   1.000
_cell.length_c   1.000
_cell.angle_alpha   90.00
_cell.angle_beta   90.00
_cell.angle_gamma   90.00
#
_symmetry.space_group_name_H-M   'P 1'
#
loop_
_entity.id
_entity.type
_entity.pdbx_description
1 polymer ?
#
loop_
_entity_poly.entity_id
_entity_poly.type
_entity_poly.pdbx_seq_one_letter_code
_entity_poly.pdbx_strand_id
1 'polypeptide(L)' 'MKLKPLKRKQVIRKLKKLGYEFDRSASKHYEIWWHPTTRKRLPVPNYNEFGIPLLQEICGELKIRPSDFMEV' A
#
# COMPACT_ATOMS: atom_id res chain seq x y z
N MET A 1 -5.83 -12.25 -12.67
CA MET A 1 -6.50 -12.19 -11.34
C MET A 1 -7.15 -10.81 -11.19
N LYS A 2 -8.42 -10.70 -10.79
CA LYS A 2 -9.09 -9.40 -10.57
C LYS A 2 -8.72 -8.84 -9.19
N LEU A 3 -8.59 -7.52 -9.08
CA LEU A 3 -8.50 -6.82 -7.79
C LEU A 3 -9.77 -7.09 -6.97
N LYS A 4 -9.59 -7.23 -5.66
CA LYS A 4 -10.68 -7.31 -4.68
C LYS A 4 -10.36 -6.41 -3.49
N PRO A 5 -11.37 -5.92 -2.76
CA PRO A 5 -11.13 -5.19 -1.53
C PRO A 5 -10.22 -5.98 -0.57
N LEU A 6 -9.33 -5.27 0.10
CA LEU A 6 -8.37 -5.86 1.04
C LEU A 6 -8.47 -5.16 2.39
N LYS A 7 -8.38 -5.95 3.46
CA LYS A 7 -8.21 -5.40 4.80
C LYS A 7 -6.86 -4.70 4.88
N ARG A 8 -6.79 -3.60 5.62
CA ARG A 8 -5.54 -2.83 5.80
C ARG A 8 -4.36 -3.71 6.23
N LYS A 9 -4.57 -4.65 7.15
CA LYS A 9 -3.53 -5.60 7.58
C LYS A 9 -2.91 -6.39 6.42
N GLN A 10 -3.71 -6.76 5.41
CA GLN A 10 -3.22 -7.45 4.22
C GLN A 10 -2.39 -6.53 3.33
N VAL A 11 -2.87 -5.30 3.10
CA VAL A 11 -2.15 -4.26 2.35
C VAL A 11 -0.80 -3.96 3.00
N ILE A 12 -0.79 -3.72 4.32
CA ILE A 12 0.43 -3.46 5.08
C ILE A 12 1.42 -4.63 4.99
N ARG A 13 0.95 -5.88 5.09
CA ARG A 13 1.82 -7.05 4.94
C ARG A 13 2.47 -7.11 3.56
N LYS A 14 1.70 -6.78 2.51
CA LYS A 14 2.21 -6.72 1.13
C LYS A 14 3.21 -5.59 0.95
N LEU A 15 2.94 -4.39 1.47
CA LEU A 15 3.87 -3.26 1.46
C LEU A 15 5.21 -3.62 2.12
N LYS A 16 5.18 -4.26 3.29
CA LYS A 16 6.40 -4.74 3.95
C LYS A 16 7.20 -5.73 3.11
N LYS A 17 6.53 -6.68 2.44
CA LYS A 17 7.18 -7.63 1.51
C LYS A 17 7.80 -6.94 0.29
N LEU A 18 7.23 -5.82 -0.14
CA LEU A 18 7.76 -4.96 -1.20
C LEU A 18 8.86 -4.01 -0.69
N GLY A 19 9.32 -4.15 0.55
CA GLY A 19 10.40 -3.34 1.12
C GLY A 19 9.97 -1.98 1.65
N TYR A 20 8.66 -1.72 1.81
CA TYR A 20 8.18 -0.51 2.46
C TYR A 20 8.13 -0.66 3.98
N GLU A 21 8.58 0.37 4.66
CA GLU A 21 8.62 0.49 6.11
C GLU A 21 7.73 1.64 6.56
N PHE A 22 7.20 1.56 7.78
CA PHE A 22 6.46 2.67 8.36
C PHE A 22 7.45 3.79 8.71
N ASP A 23 7.20 5.00 8.20
CA ASP A 23 7.98 6.21 8.52
C ASP A 23 7.32 6.94 9.70
N ARG A 24 6.12 7.48 9.47
CA ARG A 24 5.38 8.26 10.47
C ARG A 24 3.90 8.38 10.13
N SER A 25 3.10 8.78 11.12
CA SER A 25 1.74 9.24 10.90
C SER A 25 1.74 10.68 10.37
N ALA A 26 1.09 10.93 9.23
CA ALA A 26 0.89 12.29 8.70
C ALA A 26 -0.31 12.98 9.38
N SER A 27 -1.34 12.21 9.71
CA SER A 27 -2.53 12.66 10.44
C SER A 27 -3.23 11.47 11.09
N LYS A 28 -4.35 11.70 11.77
CA LYS A 28 -5.21 10.63 12.30
C LYS A 28 -5.63 9.62 11.22
N HIS A 29 -5.73 10.08 9.97
CA HIS A 29 -6.29 9.32 8.86
C HIS A 29 -5.26 8.84 7.84
N TYR A 30 -3.99 9.25 7.96
CA TYR A 30 -2.96 8.92 6.98
C TYR A 30 -1.62 8.59 7.63
N GLU A 31 -0.98 7.58 7.09
CA GLU A 31 0.38 7.16 7.42
C GLU A 31 1.29 7.37 6.21
N ILE A 32 2.56 7.61 6.46
CA ILE A 32 3.60 7.66 5.42
C ILE A 32 4.42 6.38 5.53
N TRP A 33 4.51 5.68 4.40
CA TRP A 33 5.33 4.48 4.23
C TRP A 33 6.51 4.80 3.31
N TRP A 34 7.70 4.37 3.68
CA TRP A 34 8.98 4.72 3.05
C TRP A 34 9.67 3.47 2.52
N HIS A 35 10.28 3.54 1.35
CA HIS A 35 11.13 2.47 0.83
C HIS A 35 12.61 2.89 0.87
N PRO A 36 13.49 2.20 1.63
CA PRO A 36 14.86 2.66 1.85
C PRO A 36 15.75 2.70 0.62
N THR A 37 15.61 1.73 -0.28
CA THR A 37 16.40 1.68 -1.52
C THR A 37 15.95 2.72 -2.54
N THR A 38 14.65 2.86 -2.79
CA THR A 38 14.12 3.74 -3.86
C THR A 38 13.84 5.16 -3.38
N ARG A 39 13.88 5.40 -2.07
CA ARG A 39 13.54 6.64 -1.38
C ARG A 39 12.13 7.16 -1.62
N LYS A 40 11.23 6.32 -2.14
CA LYS A 40 9.83 6.68 -2.37
C LYS A 40 9.05 6.72 -1.07
N ARG A 41 8.08 7.65 -1.01
CA ARG A 41 7.09 7.73 0.07
C ARG A 41 5.71 7.45 -0.49
N LEU A 42 4.94 6.65 0.22
CA LEU A 42 3.57 6.29 -0.09
C LEU A 42 2.67 6.74 1.06
N PRO A 43 1.78 7.73 0.85
CA PRO A 43 0.73 8.03 1.80
C PRO A 43 -0.33 6.91 1.78
N VAL A 44 -0.55 6.25 2.91
CA VAL A 44 -1.49 5.14 3.07
C VAL A 44 -2.61 5.56 4.01
N PRO A 45 -3.88 5.54 3.57
CA PRO A 45 -5.01 5.84 4.45
C PRO A 45 -5.11 4.84 5.61
N ASN A 46 -5.43 5.32 6.80
CA ASN A 46 -5.65 4.50 7.98
C ASN A 46 -7.13 4.09 8.10
N TYR A 47 -7.62 3.36 7.11
CA TYR A 47 -8.96 2.77 7.08
C TYR A 47 -8.92 1.27 7.35
N ASN A 48 -10.04 0.66 7.72
CA ASN A 48 -10.08 -0.79 7.99
C ASN A 48 -9.98 -1.65 6.72
N GLU A 49 -10.55 -1.16 5.62
CA GLU A 49 -10.61 -1.85 4.34
C GLU A 49 -10.35 -0.88 3.19
N PHE A 50 -9.64 -1.38 2.18
CA PHE A 50 -9.22 -0.62 1.01
C PHE A 50 -10.03 -1.13 -0.17
N GLY A 51 -10.86 -0.26 -0.73
CA GLY A 51 -11.64 -0.54 -1.94
C GLY A 51 -10.75 -0.64 -3.17
N ILE A 52 -11.32 -1.17 -4.26
CA ILE A 52 -10.61 -1.37 -5.54
C ILE A 52 -9.96 -0.08 -6.06
N PRO A 53 -10.61 1.10 -6.07
CA PRO A 53 -9.99 2.33 -6.59
C PRO A 53 -8.71 2.71 -5.84
N LEU A 54 -8.75 2.69 -4.50
CA LEU A 54 -7.59 2.99 -3.66
C LEU A 54 -6.45 1.97 -3.89
N LEU A 55 -6.78 0.69 -4.07
CA LEU A 55 -5.79 -0.32 -4.39
C LEU A 55 -5.17 -0.10 -5.78
N GLN A 56 -5.92 0.40 -6.76
CA GLN A 56 -5.39 0.77 -8.08
C GLN A 56 -4.43 1.94 -7.99
N GLU A 57 -4.78 2.99 -7.23
CA GLU A 57 -3.90 4.13 -6.96
C GLU A 57 -2.58 3.67 -6.32
N ILE A 58 -2.67 2.85 -5.28
CA ILE A 58 -1.48 2.27 -4.62
C ILE A 58 -0.65 1.45 -5.61
N CYS A 59 -1.26 0.59 -6.45
CA CYS A 59 -0.51 -0.17 -7.45
C CYS A 59 0.20 0.76 -8.46
N GLY A 60 -0.45 1.86 -8.85
CA GLY A 60 0.13 2.89 -9.73
C GLY A 60 1.36 3.56 -9.12
N GLU A 61 1.27 4.00 -7.87
CA GLU A 61 2.40 4.60 -7.11
C GLU A 61 3.58 3.61 -6.97
N LEU A 62 3.25 2.36 -6.68
CA LEU A 62 4.21 1.27 -6.56
C LEU A 62 4.81 0.83 -7.91
N LYS A 63 4.20 1.24 -9.04
CA LYS A 63 4.53 0.77 -10.41
C LYS A 63 4.50 -0.76 -10.54
N ILE A 64 3.53 -1.41 -9.91
CA ILE A 64 3.32 -2.86 -9.98
C ILE A 64 1.95 -3.15 -10.61
N ARG A 65 1.83 -4.28 -11.31
CA ARG A 65 0.52 -4.68 -11.83
C ARG A 65 -0.36 -5.14 -10.68
N PRO A 66 -1.68 -4.89 -10.74
CA PRO A 66 -2.57 -5.36 -9.69
C PRO A 66 -2.56 -6.88 -9.48
N SER A 67 -2.31 -7.68 -10.54
CA SER A 67 -2.11 -9.13 -10.41
C SER A 67 -0.94 -9.46 -9.50
N ASP A 68 0.20 -8.81 -9.73
CA ASP A 68 1.43 -9.06 -9.00
C ASP A 68 1.23 -8.63 -7.54
N PHE A 69 0.57 -7.50 -7.30
CA PHE A 69 0.22 -7.06 -5.96
C PHE A 69 -0.63 -8.08 -5.20
N MET A 70 -1.53 -8.79 -5.88
CA MET A 70 -2.35 -9.83 -5.25
C MET A 70 -1.55 -11.08 -4.87
N GLU A 71 -0.44 -11.37 -5.56
CA GLU A 71 0.41 -12.54 -5.36
C GLU A 71 1.53 -12.34 -4.32
N VAL A 72 1.86 -11.09 -3.96
CA VAL A 72 2.78 -10.75 -2.85
C VAL A 72 2.33 -11.36 -1.51
#